data_AF-A0A966MKE2-F1
#
_entry.id   AF-A0A966MKE2-F1
#
_cell.length_a   1.000
_cell.length_b   1.000
_cell.length_c   1.000
_cell.angle_alpha   90.00
_cell.angle_beta   90.00
_cell.angle_gamma   90.00
#
_symmetry.space_group_name_H-M   'P 1'
#
loop_
_entity.id
_entity.type
_entity.pdbx_description
1 polymer ?
#
loop_
_entity_poly.entity_id
_entity_poly.type
_entity_poly.pdbx_seq_one_letter_code
_entity_poly.pdbx_strand_id
1 'polypeptide(L)'
;MKASSKISAKISTAPPSPIPPLLKASAIWGKIGLLSFGGPTAQIALMHRMIVAERRWLSEAQFLNGLSFCMLLPGPEAMQLATYAGWRMHGVLGGLIAGLLFVLPGAFIMLGLGLIYVYFGSLGLVDAVFLGVKAVSY
;
A
#
# COMPACT_ATOMS: atom_id res chain seq x y z
N MET A 1 -16.50 -32.10 -17.66
CA MET A 1 -16.10 -30.70 -17.92
C MET A 1 -16.85 -29.75 -16.96
N LYS A 2 -16.49 -29.76 -15.65
CA LYS A 2 -17.31 -29.20 -14.54
C LYS A 2 -16.57 -28.17 -13.67
N ALA A 3 -15.62 -27.43 -14.24
CA ALA A 3 -14.67 -26.60 -13.46
C ALA A 3 -14.59 -25.11 -13.86
N SER A 4 -15.51 -24.56 -14.66
CA SER A 4 -15.50 -23.13 -15.03
C SER A 4 -16.65 -22.29 -14.44
N SER A 5 -17.59 -22.89 -13.70
CA SER A 5 -18.82 -22.19 -13.26
C SER A 5 -18.75 -21.55 -11.86
N LYS A 6 -17.72 -21.85 -11.05
CA LYS A 6 -17.69 -21.43 -9.63
C LYS A 6 -16.93 -20.13 -9.32
N ILE A 7 -16.29 -19.49 -10.31
CA ILE A 7 -15.61 -18.19 -10.10
C ILE A 7 -16.57 -17.00 -10.26
N SER A 8 -17.72 -17.21 -10.91
CA SER A 8 -18.73 -16.15 -11.16
C SER A 8 -19.55 -15.75 -9.92
N ALA A 9 -19.35 -16.39 -8.76
CA ALA A 9 -20.28 -16.34 -7.63
C ALA A 9 -19.73 -15.60 -6.40
N LYS A 10 -19.29 -14.34 -6.56
CA LYS A 10 -19.34 -13.35 -5.46
C LYS A 10 -19.16 -11.90 -5.91
N ILE A 11 -19.63 -11.54 -7.11
CA ILE A 11 -19.78 -10.13 -7.48
C ILE A 11 -20.79 -9.56 -6.48
N SER A 12 -20.33 -8.72 -5.56
CA SER A 12 -21.19 -8.03 -4.59
C SER A 12 -22.24 -7.23 -5.38
N THR A 13 -23.47 -7.74 -5.41
CA THR A 13 -24.60 -7.22 -6.22
C THR A 13 -25.24 -5.99 -5.61
N ALA A 14 -24.85 -5.62 -4.40
CA ALA A 14 -25.37 -4.41 -3.79
C ALA A 14 -24.69 -3.17 -4.43
N PRO A 15 -25.42 -2.04 -4.55
CA PRO A 15 -24.90 -0.83 -5.19
C PRO A 15 -23.64 -0.32 -4.47
N PRO A 16 -22.67 0.27 -5.21
CA PRO A 16 -21.50 0.89 -4.60
C PRO A 16 -21.93 1.96 -3.62
N SER A 17 -21.25 2.04 -2.49
CA SER A 17 -21.55 3.06 -1.49
C SER A 17 -21.17 4.45 -2.03
N PRO A 18 -21.81 5.52 -1.55
CA PRO A 18 -21.43 6.87 -1.94
C PRO A 18 -19.96 7.12 -1.65
N ILE A 19 -19.26 7.74 -2.61
CA ILE A 19 -17.85 8.10 -2.45
C ILE A 19 -17.75 9.03 -1.23
N PRO A 20 -16.87 8.71 -0.26
CA PRO A 20 -16.75 9.49 0.96
C PRO A 20 -16.17 10.88 0.65
N PRO A 21 -16.32 11.86 1.55
CA PRO A 21 -15.56 13.10 1.44
C PRO A 21 -14.05 12.82 1.47
N LEU A 22 -13.28 13.66 0.77
CA LEU A 22 -11.83 13.51 0.56
C LEU A 22 -11.07 13.25 1.86
N LEU A 23 -11.44 13.94 2.95
CA LEU A 23 -10.82 13.80 4.27
C LEU A 23 -11.00 12.41 4.90
N LYS A 24 -12.17 11.78 4.66
CA LYS A 24 -12.40 10.40 5.13
C LYS A 24 -11.65 9.39 4.25
N ALA A 25 -11.54 9.66 2.95
CA ALA A 25 -10.75 8.83 2.05
C ALA A 25 -9.25 8.90 2.39
N SER A 26 -8.71 10.10 2.63
CA SER A 26 -7.31 10.28 2.99
C SER A 26 -6.94 9.54 4.28
N ALA A 27 -7.79 9.58 5.31
CA ALA A 27 -7.56 8.81 6.53
C ALA A 27 -7.44 7.29 6.26
N ILE A 28 -8.22 6.75 5.33
CA ILE A 28 -8.13 5.34 4.92
C ILE A 28 -6.87 5.10 4.11
N TRP A 29 -6.48 5.99 3.19
CA TRP A 29 -5.23 5.88 2.45
C TRP A 29 -4.01 5.89 3.37
N GLY A 30 -4.00 6.75 4.39
CA GLY A 30 -2.96 6.77 5.42
C GLY A 30 -2.91 5.46 6.20
N LYS A 31 -4.08 4.92 6.58
CA LYS A 31 -4.17 3.62 7.25
C LYS A 31 -3.68 2.47 6.36
N ILE A 32 -3.97 2.51 5.06
CA ILE A 32 -3.44 1.54 4.08
C ILE A 32 -1.92 1.66 4.03
N GLY A 33 -1.36 2.85 3.89
CA GLY A 33 0.10 3.07 3.90
C GLY A 33 0.76 2.55 5.18
N LEU A 34 0.18 2.84 6.34
CA LEU A 34 0.69 2.35 7.64
C LEU A 34 0.62 0.84 7.79
N LEU A 35 -0.31 0.18 7.09
CA LEU A 35 -0.50 -1.28 7.18
C LEU A 35 0.06 -2.01 5.94
N SER A 36 0.73 -1.29 5.04
CA SER A 36 1.27 -1.82 3.78
C SER A 36 2.58 -2.58 3.96
N PHE A 37 2.56 -3.60 4.81
CA PHE A 37 3.68 -4.52 5.04
C PHE A 37 3.35 -5.92 4.49
N GLY A 38 4.37 -6.76 4.29
CA GLY A 38 4.18 -8.14 3.83
C GLY A 38 4.25 -8.36 2.31
N GLY A 39 4.80 -7.39 1.56
CA GLY A 39 5.03 -7.50 0.12
C GLY A 39 3.81 -7.14 -0.75
N PRO A 40 3.96 -7.16 -2.09
CA PRO A 40 2.94 -6.63 -3.02
C PRO A 40 1.58 -7.34 -2.90
N THR A 41 1.57 -8.67 -2.76
CA THR A 41 0.34 -9.47 -2.62
C THR A 41 -0.45 -9.08 -1.38
N ALA A 42 0.23 -8.88 -0.24
CA ALA A 42 -0.41 -8.48 1.01
C ALA A 42 -0.99 -7.05 0.91
N GLN A 43 -0.26 -6.14 0.28
CA GLN A 43 -0.71 -4.76 0.06
C GLN A 43 -1.94 -4.70 -0.87
N ILE A 44 -1.96 -5.48 -1.96
CA ILE A 44 -3.12 -5.57 -2.86
C ILE A 44 -4.33 -6.17 -2.14
N ALA A 45 -4.13 -7.24 -1.36
CA ALA A 45 -5.20 -7.86 -0.57
C ALA A 45 -5.77 -6.90 0.49
N LEU A 46 -4.91 -6.11 1.15
CA LEU A 46 -5.31 -5.09 2.11
C LEU A 46 -6.18 -4.02 1.45
N MET A 47 -5.76 -3.52 0.28
CA MET A 47 -6.52 -2.55 -0.49
C MET A 47 -7.88 -3.10 -0.93
N HIS A 48 -7.92 -4.33 -1.45
CA HIS A 48 -9.16 -5.00 -1.83
C HIS A 48 -10.11 -5.08 -0.63
N ARG A 49 -9.61 -5.57 0.51
CA ARG A 49 -10.38 -5.68 1.74
C ARG A 49 -10.94 -4.34 2.19
N MET A 50 -10.13 -3.28 2.28
CA MET A 50 -10.61 -1.99 2.80
C MET A 50 -11.52 -1.27 1.81
N ILE A 51 -11.17 -1.23 0.52
CA ILE A 51 -11.82 -0.38 -0.48
C ILE A 51 -13.03 -1.10 -1.12
N VAL A 52 -12.90 -2.40 -1.40
CA VAL A 52 -13.93 -3.20 -2.07
C VAL A 52 -14.80 -3.91 -1.05
N ALA A 53 -14.24 -4.67 -0.11
CA ALA A 53 -15.03 -5.50 0.80
C ALA A 53 -15.68 -4.72 1.95
N GLU A 54 -14.91 -3.91 2.69
CA GLU A 54 -15.38 -3.20 3.89
C GLU A 54 -16.12 -1.90 3.55
N ARG A 55 -15.60 -1.11 2.60
CA ARG A 55 -16.16 0.20 2.26
C ARG A 55 -17.04 0.19 1.02
N ARG A 56 -16.79 -0.71 0.07
CA ARG A 56 -17.55 -0.86 -1.18
C ARG A 56 -17.54 0.42 -2.04
N TRP A 57 -16.42 1.16 -2.01
CA TRP A 57 -16.20 2.39 -2.80
C TRP A 57 -15.88 2.07 -4.26
N LEU A 58 -15.20 0.96 -4.52
CA LEU A 58 -15.03 0.39 -5.85
C LEU A 58 -15.70 -0.98 -5.91
N SER A 59 -16.22 -1.33 -7.09
CA SER A 59 -16.70 -2.68 -7.33
C SER A 59 -15.55 -3.66 -7.58
N GLU A 60 -15.82 -4.94 -7.36
CA GLU A 60 -14.89 -6.05 -7.64
C GLU A 60 -14.28 -5.92 -9.06
N ALA A 61 -15.14 -5.69 -10.05
CA ALA A 61 -14.74 -5.54 -11.45
C ALA A 61 -13.87 -4.31 -11.70
N GLN A 62 -14.18 -3.17 -11.07
CA GLN A 62 -13.37 -1.96 -11.22
C GLN A 62 -11.97 -2.14 -10.61
N PHE A 63 -11.88 -2.80 -9.46
CA PHE A 63 -10.62 -3.10 -8.80
C PHE A 63 -9.79 -4.08 -9.62
N LEU A 64 -10.37 -5.20 -10.06
CA LEU A 64 -9.68 -6.20 -10.88
C LEU A 64 -9.21 -5.64 -12.22
N ASN A 65 -10.03 -4.82 -12.89
CA ASN A 65 -9.60 -4.15 -14.13
C ASN A 65 -8.42 -3.20 -13.89
N GLY A 66 -8.43 -2.46 -12.77
CA GLY A 66 -7.30 -1.62 -12.37
C GLY A 66 -6.04 -2.43 -12.03
N LEU A 67 -6.20 -3.57 -11.35
CA LEU A 67 -5.11 -4.47 -11.03
C LEU A 67 -4.47 -5.06 -12.30
N SER A 68 -5.29 -5.58 -13.22
CA SER A 68 -4.82 -6.06 -14.52
C SER A 68 -4.09 -4.97 -15.30
N PHE A 69 -4.56 -3.72 -15.23
CA PHE A 69 -3.86 -2.59 -15.82
C PHE A 69 -2.50 -2.35 -15.16
N CYS A 70 -2.42 -2.29 -13.83
CA CYS A 70 -1.16 -2.08 -13.11
C CYS A 70 -0.15 -3.22 -13.34
N MET A 71 -0.61 -4.46 -13.54
CA MET A 71 0.27 -5.58 -13.92
C MET A 71 0.86 -5.45 -15.33
N LEU A 72 0.27 -4.64 -16.21
CA LEU A 72 0.82 -4.34 -17.53
C LEU A 72 1.85 -3.20 -17.49
N LEU A 73 1.79 -2.32 -16.48
CA LEU A 73 2.77 -1.25 -16.34
C LEU A 73 4.01 -1.72 -15.57
N PRO A 74 5.22 -1.51 -16.10
CA PRO A 74 6.43 -1.77 -15.34
C PRO A 74 6.50 -0.80 -14.14
N GLY A 75 6.45 -1.31 -12.92
CA GLY A 75 6.59 -0.51 -11.70
C GLY A 75 5.96 -1.15 -10.46
N PRO A 76 5.95 -0.44 -9.32
CA PRO A 76 5.43 -0.96 -8.05
C PRO A 76 3.90 -1.12 -8.11
N GLU A 77 3.41 -2.35 -8.27
CA GLU A 77 2.01 -2.63 -8.61
C GLU A 77 1.04 -2.11 -7.54
N ALA A 78 1.38 -2.27 -6.27
CA ALA A 78 0.54 -1.82 -5.16
C ALA A 78 0.41 -0.29 -5.10
N MET A 79 1.49 0.44 -5.39
CA MET A 79 1.47 1.91 -5.40
C MET A 79 0.70 2.45 -6.60
N GLN A 80 0.89 1.84 -7.78
CA GLN A 80 0.13 2.18 -8.98
C GLN A 80 -1.37 1.94 -8.76
N LEU A 81 -1.73 0.79 -8.16
CA LEU A 81 -3.11 0.47 -7.85
C LEU A 81 -3.71 1.45 -6.82
N ALA A 82 -2.95 1.84 -5.79
CA ALA A 82 -3.38 2.80 -4.78
C ALA A 82 -3.66 4.17 -5.43
N THR A 83 -2.75 4.62 -6.29
CA THR A 83 -2.87 5.87 -7.03
C THR A 83 -4.08 5.83 -7.99
N TYR A 84 -4.26 4.72 -8.72
CA TYR A 84 -5.40 4.52 -9.61
C TYR A 84 -6.73 4.51 -8.86
N ALA A 85 -6.83 3.76 -7.76
CA ALA A 85 -8.04 3.70 -6.95
C ALA A 85 -8.35 5.06 -6.27
N GLY A 86 -7.33 5.81 -5.84
CA GLY A 86 -7.49 7.18 -5.36
C GLY A 86 -7.98 8.13 -6.45
N TRP A 87 -7.43 7.99 -7.66
CA TRP A 87 -7.83 8.76 -8.83
C TRP A 87 -9.28 8.49 -9.24
N ARG A 88 -9.72 7.24 -9.16
CA ARG A 88 -11.10 6.85 -9.46
C ARG A 88 -12.12 7.39 -8.46
N MET A 89 -11.72 7.70 -7.22
CA MET A 89 -12.63 8.23 -6.20
C MET A 89 -12.72 9.76 -6.20
N HIS A 90 -11.60 10.49 -6.30
CA HIS A 90 -11.58 11.95 -6.18
C HIS A 90 -10.79 12.65 -7.29
N GLY A 91 -10.60 12.00 -8.43
CA GLY A 91 -9.83 12.54 -9.56
C GLY A 91 -8.35 12.70 -9.22
N VAL A 92 -7.66 13.60 -9.93
CA VAL A 92 -6.19 13.80 -9.81
C VAL A 92 -5.76 14.04 -8.37
N LEU A 93 -6.55 14.81 -7.60
CA LEU A 93 -6.27 15.10 -6.20
C LEU A 93 -6.29 13.83 -5.33
N GLY A 94 -7.27 12.95 -5.55
CA GLY A 94 -7.39 11.68 -4.85
C GLY A 94 -6.24 10.72 -5.16
N GLY A 95 -5.80 10.69 -6.42
CA GLY A 95 -4.66 9.87 -6.83
C GLY A 95 -3.36 10.33 -6.17
N LEU A 96 -3.08 11.64 -6.19
CA LEU A 96 -1.91 12.21 -5.52
C LEU A 96 -1.91 11.92 -4.02
N ILE A 97 -3.04 12.17 -3.34
CA ILE A 97 -3.17 11.91 -1.90
C ILE A 97 -2.99 10.42 -1.61
N ALA A 98 -3.64 9.53 -2.36
CA ALA A 98 -3.53 8.09 -2.15
C ALA A 98 -2.07 7.59 -2.31
N GLY A 99 -1.39 8.01 -3.38
CA GLY A 99 0.01 7.65 -3.62
C GLY A 99 0.96 8.22 -2.56
N LEU A 100 0.80 9.49 -2.19
CA LEU A 100 1.61 10.13 -1.15
C LEU A 100 1.42 9.45 0.21
N LEU A 101 0.18 9.24 0.64
CA LEU A 101 -0.11 8.64 1.95
C LEU A 101 0.30 7.16 2.02
N PHE A 102 0.43 6.49 0.88
CA PHE A 102 0.97 5.14 0.81
C PHE A 102 2.48 5.11 1.12
N VAL A 103 3.25 6.08 0.61
CA VAL A 103 4.73 6.12 0.75
C VAL A 103 5.20 6.87 1.99
N LEU A 104 4.48 7.92 2.40
CA LEU A 104 4.78 8.77 3.55
C LEU A 104 5.15 8.01 4.83
N PRO A 105 4.39 7.00 5.30
CA PRO A 105 4.73 6.30 6.54
C PRO A 105 6.09 5.62 6.48
N GLY A 106 6.42 4.98 5.35
CA GLY A 106 7.75 4.39 5.15
C GLY A 106 8.86 5.44 5.12
N ALA A 107 8.62 6.56 4.43
CA ALA A 107 9.56 7.67 4.37
C ALA A 107 9.82 8.30 5.74
N PHE A 108 8.79 8.50 6.57
CA PHE A 108 8.93 9.02 7.93
C PHE A 108 9.70 8.06 8.84
N ILE A 109 9.45 6.75 8.74
CA ILE A 109 10.18 5.74 9.51
C ILE A 109 11.66 5.77 9.12
N MET A 110 11.97 5.76 7.81
CA MET A 110 13.35 5.83 7.32
C MET A 110 14.06 7.13 7.70
N LEU A 111 13.36 8.26 7.61
CA LEU A 111 13.90 9.56 8.02
C LEU A 111 14.15 9.59 9.54
N GLY A 112 13.23 9.06 10.34
CA GLY A 112 13.39 8.94 11.79
C GLY A 112 14.58 8.07 12.17
N LEU A 113 14.73 6.91 11.53
CA LEU A 113 15.89 6.03 11.70
C LEU A 113 17.19 6.72 11.27
N GLY A 114 17.18 7.45 10.16
CA GLY A 114 18.33 8.22 9.67
C GLY A 114 18.75 9.32 10.64
N LEU A 115 17.79 10.07 11.21
CA LEU A 115 18.05 11.06 12.25
C LEU A 115 18.62 10.40 13.50
N ILE A 116 18.03 9.29 13.96
CA ILE A 116 18.56 8.53 15.11
C ILE A 116 19.98 8.07 14.82
N TYR A 117 20.27 7.58 13.62
CA TYR A 117 21.62 7.17 13.23
C TYR A 117 22.61 8.35 13.25
N VAL A 118 22.22 9.53 12.78
CA VAL A 118 23.11 10.71 12.80
C VAL A 118 23.34 11.23 14.23
N TYR A 119 22.31 11.24 15.08
CA TYR A 119 22.39 11.77 16.45
C TYR A 119 22.95 10.78 17.48
N PHE A 120 22.70 9.47 17.30
CA PHE A 120 23.07 8.40 18.24
C PHE A 120 24.05 7.38 17.65
N GLY A 121 24.28 7.36 16.34
CA GLY A 121 25.24 6.45 15.69
C GLY A 121 26.70 6.75 16.03
N SER A 122 26.97 7.84 16.75
CA SER A 122 28.25 8.13 17.40
C SER A 122 28.45 7.42 18.74
N LEU A 123 27.44 6.68 19.25
CA LEU A 123 27.66 5.74 20.35
C LEU A 123 28.51 4.58 19.79
N GLY A 124 29.75 4.43 20.24
CA GLY A 124 30.75 3.44 19.80
C GLY A 124 30.34 1.95 19.88
N LEU A 125 29.06 1.66 20.09
CA LEU A 125 28.39 0.37 19.97
C LEU A 125 28.37 -0.13 18.51
N VAL A 126 28.20 0.76 17.53
CA VAL A 126 28.27 0.39 16.11
C VAL A 126 29.72 0.04 15.72
N ASP A 127 30.69 0.87 16.13
CA ASP A 127 32.12 0.58 15.95
C ASP A 127 32.53 -0.71 16.66
N ALA A 128 32.08 -0.97 17.89
CA ALA A 128 32.39 -2.20 18.64
C ALA A 128 31.87 -3.48 17.95
N VAL A 129 30.69 -3.42 17.32
CA VAL A 129 30.15 -4.55 16.55
C VAL A 129 30.95 -4.75 15.25
N PHE A 130 31.30 -3.68 14.54
CA PHE A 130 32.17 -3.77 13.36
C PHE A 130 33.60 -4.22 13.70
N LEU A 131 34.14 -3.85 14.87
CA LEU A 131 35.42 -4.33 15.39
C LEU A 131 35.35 -5.81 15.76
N GLY A 132 34.26 -6.26 16.37
CA GLY A 132 34.02 -7.68 16.69
C GLY A 132 33.96 -8.56 15.43
N VAL A 133 33.28 -8.11 14.38
CA VAL A 133 33.24 -8.83 13.08
C VAL A 133 34.61 -8.80 12.38
N LYS A 134 35.36 -7.68 12.47
CA LYS A 134 36.74 -7.62 11.97
C LYS A 134 37.70 -8.53 12.75
N ALA A 135 37.55 -8.67 14.06
CA ALA A 135 38.45 -9.45 14.91
C ALA A 135 38.33 -10.97 14.70
N VAL A 136 37.17 -11.47 14.25
CA VAL A 136 36.99 -12.89 13.93
C VAL A 136 37.53 -13.29 12.55
N SER A 137 37.97 -12.30 11.75
CA SER A 137 38.44 -12.49 10.37
C SER A 137 39.98 -12.49 10.22
N TYR A 138 40.72 -12.51 11.33
CA TYR A 138 42.19 -12.71 11.39
C TYR A 138 42.50 -13.98 12.17
#